data_AF-Q8FT91-F1
#
_entry.id   AF-Q8FT91-F1
#
_cell.length_a   1.000
_cell.length_b   1.000
_cell.length_c   1.000
_cell.angle_alpha   90.00
_cell.angle_beta   90.00
_cell.angle_gamma   90.00
#
_symmetry.space_group_name_H-M   'P 1'
#
loop_
_entity.id
_entity.type
_entity.pdbx_description
1 polymer ?
#
loop_
_entity_poly.entity_id
_entity_poly.type
_entity_poly.pdbx_seq_one_letter_code
_entity_poly.pdbx_strand_id
1 'polypeptide(L)'
;MSATQRGTRRQGAESTGMTDSTSEGRDYLVSYFLNEYQRGSMVMRFQGDPSQPQLFRELLKYGLNPAALKDITASRIADVKDQGARYAQAQQASEAARAHNRTMQARPTSSPPQLSGTSPRTTRKRGVLGPLIFVAIVVYGLLVSMASYSFNLGTIEANFRVDSSFGVALDTCRSSLGERAEFELAIHGENPGLFTDRPSTFPAHPANTAFLLGCLAG
;
A
#
# COMPACT_ATOMS: atom_id res chain seq x y z
N MET A 1 8.87 -26.24 76.24
CA MET A 1 7.75 -27.19 76.06
C MET A 1 6.60 -26.43 75.42
N SER A 2 6.30 -26.74 74.15
CA SER A 2 4.98 -26.67 73.49
C SER A 2 5.21 -26.74 71.99
N ALA A 3 4.84 -27.90 71.44
CA ALA A 3 4.74 -28.18 70.03
C ALA A 3 3.52 -27.47 69.44
N THR A 4 3.51 -27.21 68.12
CA THR A 4 2.62 -27.93 67.17
C THR A 4 2.76 -27.34 65.77
N GLN A 5 2.93 -28.24 64.80
CA GLN A 5 3.03 -28.06 63.35
C GLN A 5 1.72 -27.59 62.69
N ARG A 6 1.83 -26.93 61.53
CA ARG A 6 1.32 -27.37 60.19
C ARG A 6 0.96 -26.17 59.32
N GLY A 7 1.33 -26.20 58.04
CA GLY A 7 0.76 -25.26 57.06
C GLY A 7 1.47 -25.22 55.71
N THR A 8 1.27 -26.26 54.92
CA THR A 8 1.54 -26.42 53.48
C THR A 8 1.37 -25.19 52.56
N ARG A 9 2.43 -24.90 51.78
CA ARG A 9 2.48 -24.81 50.29
C ARG A 9 1.19 -24.38 49.55
N ARG A 10 1.18 -23.20 48.93
CA ARG A 10 0.82 -22.94 47.49
C ARG A 10 0.84 -21.45 47.14
N GLN A 11 1.48 -21.15 46.00
CA GLN A 11 1.10 -20.21 44.92
C GLN A 11 0.75 -18.76 45.25
N GLY A 12 1.43 -17.84 44.56
CA GLY A 12 0.96 -16.47 44.39
C GLY A 12 2.07 -15.54 43.92
N ALA A 13 2.31 -15.48 42.61
CA ALA A 13 2.96 -14.33 42.01
C ALA A 13 1.97 -13.15 42.03
N GLU A 14 2.12 -12.25 43.00
CA GLU A 14 1.66 -10.86 42.91
C GLU A 14 2.94 -10.07 42.63
N SER A 15 3.29 -9.67 41.40
CA SER A 15 2.51 -8.80 40.51
C SER A 15 1.69 -7.79 41.30
N THR A 16 2.38 -7.00 42.12
CA THR A 16 1.82 -5.77 42.69
C THR A 16 1.42 -4.92 41.51
N GLY A 17 0.12 -4.93 41.26
CA GLY A 17 -0.52 -4.22 40.19
C GLY A 17 -0.20 -2.74 40.36
N MET A 18 0.54 -2.21 39.41
CA MET A 18 0.44 -0.81 39.04
C MET A 18 -0.89 -0.68 38.28
N THR A 19 -1.99 -0.77 39.03
CA THR A 19 -3.34 -0.56 38.53
C THR A 19 -3.52 0.92 38.23
N ASP A 20 -3.89 1.15 36.98
CA ASP A 20 -4.80 2.19 36.54
C ASP A 20 -4.59 3.59 37.11
N SER A 21 -3.66 4.28 36.50
CA SER A 21 -3.93 5.66 36.08
C SER A 21 -4.01 5.72 34.56
N THR A 22 -4.82 4.82 33.96
CA THR A 22 -5.34 5.00 32.60
C THR A 22 -6.36 6.14 32.66
N SER A 23 -5.87 7.38 32.55
CA SER A 23 -6.73 8.50 32.19
C SER A 23 -7.40 8.15 30.86
N GLU A 24 -8.68 7.80 30.93
CA GLU A 24 -9.52 7.17 29.90
C GLU A 24 -9.54 7.97 28.59
N GLY A 25 -8.51 7.80 27.76
CA GLY A 25 -8.39 8.48 26.48
C GLY A 25 -7.89 7.50 25.43
N ARG A 26 -8.57 7.46 24.29
CA ARG A 26 -8.17 6.66 23.13
C ARG A 26 -7.37 7.53 22.17
N ASP A 27 -6.40 6.93 21.52
CA ASP A 27 -5.54 7.63 20.56
C ASP A 27 -6.19 7.62 19.17
N TYR A 28 -6.28 8.81 18.57
CA TYR A 28 -6.82 9.05 17.25
C TYR A 28 -5.74 9.68 16.37
N LEU A 29 -5.62 9.22 15.13
CA LEU A 29 -4.85 9.90 14.10
C LEU A 29 -5.76 10.97 13.48
N VAL A 30 -5.44 12.22 13.73
CA VAL A 30 -6.16 13.38 13.19
C VAL A 30 -5.42 13.84 11.94
N SER A 31 -6.03 13.63 10.79
CA SER A 31 -5.53 14.08 9.48
C SER A 31 -6.23 15.38 9.09
N TYR A 32 -5.48 16.36 8.62
CA TYR A 32 -5.98 17.67 8.22
C TYR A 32 -5.26 18.21 6.98
N PHE A 33 -5.96 19.04 6.21
CA PHE A 33 -5.41 19.72 5.03
C PHE A 33 -5.34 21.22 5.33
N LEU A 34 -4.21 21.86 5.05
CA LEU A 34 -4.10 23.32 5.12
C LEU A 34 -4.40 23.97 3.77
N ASN A 35 -4.09 23.24 2.69
CA ASN A 35 -4.46 23.56 1.32
C ASN A 35 -4.36 22.28 0.48
N GLU A 36 -4.48 22.40 -0.84
CA GLU A 36 -4.44 21.25 -1.77
C GLU A 36 -3.10 20.50 -1.75
N TYR A 37 -2.02 21.16 -1.33
CA TYR A 37 -0.65 20.65 -1.35
C TYR A 37 -0.07 20.36 0.04
N GLN A 38 -0.63 20.95 1.10
CA GLN A 38 -0.14 20.83 2.46
C GLN A 38 -1.09 19.98 3.29
N ARG A 39 -0.65 18.74 3.55
CA ARG A 39 -1.36 17.75 4.35
C ARG A 39 -0.57 17.48 5.62
N GLY A 40 -1.27 17.43 6.75
CA GLY A 40 -0.68 17.13 8.04
C GLY A 40 -1.45 16.01 8.74
N SER A 41 -0.77 15.29 9.61
CA SER A 41 -1.43 14.37 10.54
C SER A 41 -0.78 14.46 11.90
N MET A 42 -1.59 14.32 12.94
CA MET A 42 -1.13 14.35 14.33
C MET A 42 -1.90 13.32 15.15
N VAL A 43 -1.20 12.64 16.06
CA VAL A 43 -1.84 11.72 17.00
C VAL A 43 -2.34 12.52 18.21
N MET A 44 -3.63 12.38 18.51
CA MET A 44 -4.29 13.08 19.60
C MET A 44 -5.10 12.10 20.45
N ARG A 45 -5.13 12.33 21.76
CA ARG A 45 -5.87 11.49 22.70
C ARG A 45 -7.22 12.15 23.04
N PHE A 46 -8.31 11.43 22.83
CA PHE A 46 -9.68 11.87 23.16
C PHE A 46 -10.38 10.87 24.07
N GLN A 47 -11.19 11.35 25.02
CA GLN A 47 -11.92 10.47 25.94
C GLN A 47 -13.05 9.67 25.26
N GLY A 48 -13.48 10.09 24.07
CA GLY A 48 -14.53 9.45 23.27
C GLY A 48 -14.30 9.69 21.78
N ASP A 49 -15.29 9.41 20.94
CA ASP A 49 -15.19 9.79 19.53
C ASP A 49 -15.22 11.31 19.39
N PRO A 50 -14.14 11.93 18.86
CA PRO A 50 -14.07 13.37 18.79
C PRO A 50 -15.07 13.88 17.76
N SER A 51 -15.91 14.82 18.20
CA SER A 51 -16.76 15.58 17.28
C SER A 51 -15.90 16.56 16.46
N GLN A 52 -16.36 16.95 15.27
CA GLN A 52 -15.63 17.91 14.43
C GLN A 52 -15.25 19.20 15.18
N PRO A 53 -16.16 19.86 15.94
CA PRO A 53 -15.81 21.05 16.71
C PRO A 53 -14.73 20.81 17.76
N GLN A 54 -14.66 19.60 18.32
CA GLN A 54 -13.65 19.21 19.30
C GLN A 54 -12.27 19.06 18.63
N LEU A 55 -12.22 18.51 17.42
CA LEU A 55 -10.99 18.44 16.63
C LEU A 55 -10.43 19.82 16.31
N PHE A 56 -11.27 20.76 15.87
CA PHE A 56 -10.84 22.14 15.60
C PHE A 56 -10.30 22.85 16.84
N ARG A 57 -10.96 22.69 17.99
CA ARG A 57 -10.47 23.28 19.26
C ARG A 57 -9.12 22.70 19.67
N GLU A 58 -8.91 21.41 19.45
CA GLU A 58 -7.64 20.77 19.79
C GLU A 58 -6.53 21.21 18.84
N LEU A 59 -6.80 21.27 17.53
CA LEU A 59 -5.84 21.74 16.52
C LEU A 59 -5.46 23.22 16.70
N LEU A 60 -6.37 24.06 17.21
CA LEU A 60 -6.08 25.45 17.54
C LEU A 60 -4.98 25.57 18.61
N LYS A 61 -4.92 24.64 19.57
CA LYS A 61 -3.86 24.63 20.61
C LYS A 61 -2.46 24.45 20.01
N TYR A 62 -2.37 23.83 18.85
CA TYR A 62 -1.13 23.63 18.10
C TYR A 62 -0.85 24.76 17.10
N GLY A 63 -1.60 25.88 17.17
CA GLY A 63 -1.40 27.04 16.31
C GLY A 63 -1.99 26.89 14.90
N LEU A 64 -2.80 25.86 14.65
CA LEU A 64 -3.46 25.67 13.36
C LEU A 64 -4.77 26.46 13.34
N ASN A 65 -4.87 27.45 12.44
CA ASN A 65 -6.07 28.27 12.31
C ASN A 65 -7.22 27.46 11.68
N PRO A 66 -8.40 27.34 12.33
CA PRO A 66 -9.57 26.65 11.79
C PRO A 66 -9.98 27.12 10.39
N ALA A 67 -9.79 28.42 10.08
CA ALA A 67 -10.13 28.98 8.77
C ALA A 67 -9.21 28.48 7.64
N ALA A 68 -8.01 28.02 7.97
CA ALA A 68 -7.06 27.45 7.02
C ALA A 68 -7.19 25.92 6.90
N LEU A 69 -7.96 25.26 7.77
CA LEU A 69 -8.07 23.81 7.79
C LEU A 69 -9.24 23.35 6.89
N LYS A 70 -8.93 22.55 5.88
CA LYS A 70 -9.85 21.79 5.05
C LYS A 70 -9.82 20.32 5.46
N ASP A 71 -10.96 19.64 5.33
CA ASP A 71 -11.13 18.19 5.47
C ASP A 71 -10.42 17.55 6.67
N ILE A 72 -10.92 17.85 7.86
CA ILE A 72 -10.42 17.25 9.11
C ILE A 72 -11.11 15.92 9.35
N THR A 73 -10.32 14.87 9.51
CA THR A 73 -10.79 13.52 9.80
C THR A 73 -10.01 12.94 10.98
N ALA A 74 -10.71 12.22 11.85
CA ALA A 74 -10.09 11.50 12.96
C ALA A 74 -10.37 10.02 12.79
N SER A 75 -9.30 9.24 12.62
CA SER A 75 -9.39 7.78 12.60
C SER A 75 -8.85 7.22 13.90
N ARG A 76 -9.53 6.22 14.47
CA ARG A 76 -9.04 5.53 15.67
C ARG A 76 -7.78 4.77 15.31
N ILE A 77 -6.74 4.94 16.11
CA ILE A 77 -5.54 4.11 16.00
C ILE A 77 -5.92 2.76 16.62
N ALA A 78 -5.98 1.72 15.78
CA ALA A 78 -6.24 0.37 16.28
C ALA A 78 -5.10 -0.02 17.21
N ASP A 79 -5.45 -0.44 18.42
CA ASP A 79 -4.50 -0.90 19.42
C ASP A 79 -3.69 -2.06 18.84
N VAL A 80 -2.41 -2.18 19.18
CA VAL A 80 -1.48 -3.16 18.54
C VAL A 80 -2.00 -4.60 18.67
N LYS A 81 -2.86 -4.87 19.66
CA LYS A 81 -3.59 -6.13 19.83
C LYS A 81 -4.60 -6.44 18.71
N ASP A 82 -5.27 -5.43 18.15
CA ASP A 82 -6.24 -5.60 17.06
C ASP A 82 -5.58 -5.83 15.70
N GLN A 83 -4.36 -5.33 15.51
CA GLN A 83 -3.57 -5.63 14.31
C GLN A 83 -3.20 -7.12 14.25
N GLY A 84 -2.84 -7.73 15.38
CA GLY A 84 -2.55 -9.17 15.47
C GLY A 84 -3.76 -10.05 15.13
N ALA A 85 -4.95 -9.68 15.62
CA ALA A 85 -6.19 -10.41 15.32
C ALA A 85 -6.58 -10.31 13.83
N ARG A 86 -6.43 -9.13 13.22
CA ARG A 86 -6.68 -8.94 11.78
C ARG A 86 -5.65 -9.66 10.91
N TYR A 87 -4.38 -9.68 11.31
CA TYR A 87 -3.34 -10.46 10.63
C TYR A 87 -3.59 -11.96 10.73
N ALA A 88 -3.98 -12.46 11.90
CA ALA A 88 -4.33 -13.87 12.09
C ALA A 88 -5.56 -14.27 11.27
N GLN A 89 -6.58 -13.42 11.19
CA GLN A 89 -7.78 -13.67 10.38
C GLN A 89 -7.47 -13.63 8.87
N ALA A 90 -6.60 -12.72 8.42
CA ALA A 90 -6.12 -12.66 7.04
C ALA A 90 -5.25 -13.87 6.66
N GLN A 91 -4.42 -14.37 7.59
CA GLN A 91 -3.64 -15.60 7.40
C GLN A 91 -4.54 -16.84 7.31
N GLN A 92 -5.55 -16.96 8.19
CA GLN A 92 -6.51 -18.07 8.14
C GLN A 92 -7.32 -18.07 6.84
N ALA A 93 -7.76 -16.91 6.35
CA ALA A 93 -8.44 -16.79 5.06
C ALA A 93 -7.53 -17.19 3.89
N SER A 94 -6.24 -16.84 3.97
CA SER A 94 -5.24 -17.19 2.95
C SER A 94 -4.91 -18.70 2.94
N GLU A 95 -4.87 -19.34 4.10
CA GLU A 95 -4.66 -20.78 4.23
C GLU A 95 -5.88 -21.59 3.75
N ALA A 96 -7.09 -21.14 4.09
CA ALA A 96 -8.33 -21.75 3.58
C ALA A 96 -8.40 -21.66 2.03
N ALA A 97 -7.99 -20.54 1.44
CA ALA A 97 -7.93 -20.38 -0.01
C ALA A 97 -6.90 -21.33 -0.66
N ARG A 98 -5.75 -21.56 -0.01
CA ARG A 98 -4.72 -22.51 -0.49
C ARG A 98 -5.17 -23.97 -0.37
N ALA A 99 -5.90 -24.33 0.68
CA ALA A 99 -6.46 -25.68 0.84
C ALA A 99 -7.50 -26.00 -0.25
N HIS A 100 -8.35 -25.02 -0.60
CA HIS A 100 -9.37 -25.20 -1.64
C HIS A 100 -8.79 -25.33 -3.06
N ASN A 101 -7.60 -24.78 -3.30
CA ASN A 101 -6.92 -24.89 -4.59
C ASN A 101 -6.24 -26.26 -4.79
N ARG A 102 -5.85 -26.94 -3.69
CA ARG A 102 -5.28 -28.30 -3.75
C ARG A 102 -6.31 -29.38 -4.05
N THR A 103 -7.56 -29.23 -3.61
CA THR A 103 -8.64 -30.19 -3.93
C THR A 103 -9.10 -30.14 -5.38
N MET A 104 -8.86 -29.05 -6.11
CA MET A 104 -9.18 -28.93 -7.55
C MET A 104 -8.15 -29.61 -8.47
N GLN A 105 -6.93 -29.90 -7.99
CA GLN A 105 -5.85 -30.49 -8.80
C GLN A 105 -5.77 -32.03 -8.72
N ALA A 106 -6.58 -32.68 -7.88
CA ALA A 106 -6.60 -34.13 -7.74
C ALA A 106 -7.78 -34.78 -8.50
N ARG A 107 -7.87 -34.54 -9.82
CA ARG A 107 -8.75 -35.34 -10.69
C ARG A 107 -7.89 -36.28 -11.56
N PRO A 108 -8.04 -37.61 -11.46
CA PRO A 108 -7.22 -38.55 -12.22
C PRO A 108 -7.53 -38.49 -13.72
N THR A 109 -6.46 -38.58 -14.50
CA THR A 109 -6.40 -38.82 -15.95
C THR A 109 -7.15 -40.09 -16.36
N SER A 110 -8.20 -39.95 -17.16
CA SER A 110 -8.77 -41.04 -17.96
C SER A 110 -8.43 -40.82 -19.43
N SER A 111 -7.64 -41.74 -19.99
CA SER A 111 -7.24 -41.83 -21.40
C SER A 111 -8.44 -41.94 -22.35
N PRO A 112 -8.44 -41.26 -23.50
CA PRO A 112 -9.27 -41.65 -24.64
C PRO A 112 -8.46 -42.44 -25.69
N PRO A 113 -9.13 -43.27 -26.51
CA PRO A 113 -8.49 -44.24 -27.40
C PRO A 113 -7.89 -43.57 -28.64
N GLN A 114 -6.81 -44.18 -29.14
CA GLN A 114 -6.29 -43.95 -30.49
C GLN A 114 -7.38 -44.27 -31.52
N LEU A 115 -7.73 -43.29 -32.34
CA LEU A 115 -8.26 -43.53 -33.68
C LEU A 115 -7.61 -42.58 -34.67
N SER A 116 -7.02 -43.23 -35.66
CA SER A 116 -6.43 -42.76 -36.90
C SER A 116 -7.15 -41.57 -37.56
N GLY A 117 -6.35 -40.70 -38.17
CA GLY A 117 -6.76 -40.00 -39.38
C GLY A 117 -6.79 -38.48 -39.27
N THR A 118 -6.02 -37.88 -40.16
CA THR A 118 -6.10 -36.48 -40.63
C THR A 118 -5.32 -35.47 -39.79
N SER A 119 -4.11 -35.20 -40.27
CA SER A 119 -3.41 -33.93 -40.06
C SER A 119 -4.31 -32.75 -40.49
N PRO A 120 -4.58 -31.74 -39.64
CA PRO A 120 -4.92 -30.42 -40.11
C PRO A 120 -3.65 -29.56 -40.01
N ARG A 121 -2.96 -29.51 -41.13
CA ARG A 121 -2.34 -28.31 -41.72
C ARG A 121 -2.57 -27.04 -40.87
N THR A 122 -1.45 -26.45 -40.45
CA THR A 122 -1.33 -25.09 -39.92
C THR A 122 -2.39 -24.13 -40.47
N THR A 123 -3.20 -23.52 -39.61
CA THR A 123 -3.93 -22.30 -39.98
C THR A 123 -3.51 -21.17 -39.05
N ARG A 124 -2.52 -20.39 -39.50
CA ARG A 124 -2.26 -19.03 -39.01
C ARG A 124 -3.56 -18.23 -39.13
N LYS A 125 -4.30 -18.05 -38.03
CA LYS A 125 -5.31 -16.98 -37.94
C LYS A 125 -4.57 -15.67 -37.66
N ARG A 126 -4.12 -15.02 -38.74
CA ARG A 126 -3.34 -13.78 -38.74
C ARG A 126 -4.18 -12.50 -38.52
N GLY A 127 -5.41 -12.60 -38.01
CA GLY A 127 -6.40 -11.50 -38.07
C GLY A 127 -6.81 -10.83 -36.75
N VAL A 128 -6.52 -11.41 -35.57
CA VAL A 128 -7.04 -10.90 -34.28
C VAL A 128 -5.96 -10.28 -33.39
N LEU A 129 -4.68 -10.58 -33.65
CA LEU A 129 -3.59 -10.06 -32.82
C LEU A 129 -3.39 -8.54 -32.99
N GLY A 130 -3.56 -8.03 -34.22
CA GLY A 130 -3.42 -6.60 -34.54
C GLY A 130 -4.35 -5.70 -33.73
N PRO A 131 -5.69 -5.90 -33.77
CA PRO A 131 -6.61 -5.06 -33.03
C PRO A 131 -6.42 -5.17 -31.50
N LEU A 132 -6.07 -6.36 -30.98
CA LEU A 132 -5.81 -6.51 -29.54
C LEU A 132 -4.55 -5.75 -29.09
N ILE A 133 -3.47 -5.79 -29.88
CA ILE A 133 -2.25 -5.01 -29.60
C ILE A 133 -2.57 -3.52 -29.66
N PHE A 134 -3.34 -3.06 -30.65
CA PHE A 134 -3.75 -1.67 -30.75
C PHE A 134 -4.54 -1.23 -29.51
N VAL A 135 -5.53 -2.00 -29.08
CA VAL A 135 -6.30 -1.72 -27.87
C VAL A 135 -5.40 -1.68 -26.64
N ALA A 136 -4.46 -2.63 -26.50
CA ALA A 136 -3.52 -2.64 -25.38
C ALA A 136 -2.64 -1.39 -25.35
N ILE A 137 -2.14 -0.93 -26.50
CA ILE A 137 -1.34 0.30 -26.62
C ILE A 137 -2.18 1.53 -26.25
N VAL A 138 -3.43 1.61 -26.73
CA VAL A 138 -4.34 2.73 -26.42
C VAL A 138 -4.64 2.78 -24.92
N VAL A 139 -4.98 1.64 -24.30
CA VAL A 139 -5.23 1.55 -22.86
C VAL A 139 -3.96 1.92 -22.07
N TYR A 140 -2.80 1.41 -22.49
CA TYR A 140 -1.53 1.75 -21.85
C TYR A 140 -1.25 3.25 -21.95
N GLY A 141 -1.39 3.85 -23.13
CA GLY A 141 -1.20 5.30 -23.33
C GLY A 141 -2.15 6.14 -22.48
N LEU A 142 -3.41 5.71 -22.35
CA LEU A 142 -4.36 6.37 -21.46
C LEU A 142 -3.89 6.30 -19.99
N LEU A 143 -3.44 5.14 -19.51
CA LEU A 143 -2.88 5.00 -18.16
C LEU A 143 -1.64 5.87 -17.95
N VAL A 144 -0.75 5.98 -18.94
CA VAL A 144 0.41 6.89 -18.89
C VAL A 144 -0.06 8.34 -18.75
N SER A 145 -1.06 8.76 -19.52
CA SER A 145 -1.58 10.14 -19.46
C SER A 145 -2.28 10.49 -18.14
N MET A 146 -2.82 9.50 -17.43
CA MET A 146 -3.43 9.70 -16.11
C MET A 146 -2.41 9.72 -14.97
N ALA A 147 -1.16 9.30 -15.20
CA ALA A 147 -0.12 9.23 -14.17
C ALA A 147 0.58 10.59 -13.94
N SER A 148 -0.21 11.62 -13.65
CA SER A 148 0.25 13.01 -13.50
C SER A 148 1.25 13.20 -12.36
N TYR A 149 1.11 12.47 -11.25
CA TYR A 149 2.08 12.54 -10.14
C TYR A 149 3.47 12.10 -10.57
N SER A 150 3.59 10.91 -11.17
CA SER A 150 4.85 10.40 -11.73
C SER A 150 5.44 11.35 -12.76
N PHE A 151 4.62 11.91 -13.65
CA PHE A 151 5.09 12.89 -14.63
C PHE A 151 5.69 14.13 -13.95
N ASN A 152 5.00 14.71 -12.96
CA ASN A 152 5.48 15.86 -12.21
C ASN A 152 6.74 15.56 -11.39
N LEU A 153 6.86 14.35 -10.83
CA LEU A 153 8.11 13.92 -10.20
C LEU A 153 9.26 13.89 -11.21
N GLY A 154 9.01 13.38 -12.42
CA GLY A 154 9.99 13.37 -13.49
C GLY A 154 10.44 14.78 -13.87
N THR A 155 9.52 15.73 -14.05
CA THR A 155 9.87 17.11 -14.39
C THR A 155 10.65 17.82 -13.28
N ILE A 156 10.40 17.49 -12.01
CA ILE A 156 11.21 18.00 -10.90
C ILE A 156 12.65 17.50 -11.01
N GLU A 157 12.86 16.21 -11.27
CA GLU A 157 14.20 15.61 -11.46
C GLU A 157 14.95 16.20 -12.66
N ALA A 158 14.21 16.57 -13.72
CA ALA A 158 14.79 17.23 -14.89
C ALA A 158 15.50 18.55 -14.54
N ASN A 159 14.96 19.33 -13.58
CA ASN A 159 15.56 20.60 -13.16
C ASN A 159 16.94 20.43 -12.50
N PHE A 160 17.26 19.24 -12.00
CA PHE A 160 18.55 18.94 -11.38
C PHE A 160 19.55 18.33 -12.36
N ARG A 161 19.15 18.09 -13.61
CA ARG A 161 20.09 17.68 -14.65
C ARG A 161 20.88 18.88 -15.17
N VAL A 162 22.19 18.70 -15.20
CA VAL A 162 23.11 19.57 -15.93
C VAL A 162 23.00 19.21 -17.42
N ASP A 163 23.10 20.19 -18.32
CA ASP A 163 23.05 19.99 -19.78
C ASP A 163 23.87 18.78 -20.23
N SER A 164 23.17 17.68 -20.52
CA SER A 164 23.75 16.37 -20.80
C SER A 164 23.19 15.84 -22.11
N SER A 165 23.99 15.08 -22.86
CA SER A 165 23.52 14.42 -24.07
C SER A 165 22.34 13.48 -23.76
N PHE A 166 21.49 13.20 -24.76
CA PHE A 166 20.27 12.40 -24.58
C PHE A 166 20.54 11.00 -23.97
N GLY A 167 21.68 10.37 -24.27
CA GLY A 167 22.03 9.09 -23.66
C GLY A 167 22.25 9.20 -22.16
N VAL A 168 23.07 10.17 -21.73
CA VAL A 168 23.35 10.44 -20.32
C VAL A 168 22.08 10.88 -19.59
N ALA A 169 21.27 11.70 -20.24
CA ALA A 169 19.95 12.12 -19.77
C ALA A 169 19.03 10.94 -19.44
N LEU A 170 18.91 9.99 -20.38
CA LEU A 170 18.08 8.82 -20.23
C LEU A 170 18.57 7.90 -19.11
N ASP A 171 19.88 7.71 -18.99
CA ASP A 171 20.48 6.89 -17.94
C ASP A 171 20.28 7.52 -16.56
N THR A 172 20.48 8.84 -16.42
CA THR A 172 20.18 9.56 -15.18
C THR A 172 18.70 9.43 -14.82
N CYS A 173 17.78 9.69 -15.75
CA CYS A 173 16.34 9.55 -15.51
C CYS A 173 15.95 8.11 -15.12
N ARG A 174 16.58 7.09 -15.71
CA ARG A 174 16.35 5.69 -15.32
C ARG A 174 16.90 5.37 -13.93
N SER A 175 18.08 5.90 -13.58
CA SER A 175 18.64 5.74 -12.24
C SER A 175 17.72 6.35 -11.20
N SER A 176 17.30 7.60 -11.40
CA SER A 176 16.36 8.30 -10.50
C SER A 176 15.02 7.58 -10.41
N LEU A 177 14.50 7.04 -11.52
CA LEU A 177 13.28 6.23 -11.49
C LEU A 177 13.43 4.99 -10.59
N GLY A 178 14.57 4.30 -10.68
CA GLY A 178 14.86 3.12 -9.86
C GLY A 178 14.88 3.46 -8.36
N GLU A 179 15.60 4.52 -7.98
CA GLU A 179 15.66 5.00 -6.60
C GLU A 179 14.27 5.37 -6.06
N ARG A 180 13.46 6.07 -6.87
CA ARG A 180 12.08 6.44 -6.50
C ARG A 180 11.17 5.22 -6.35
N ALA A 181 11.29 4.24 -7.25
CA ALA A 181 10.51 3.01 -7.17
C ALA A 181 10.85 2.17 -5.92
N GLU A 182 12.13 2.11 -5.54
CA GLU A 182 12.56 1.45 -4.31
C GLU A 182 12.10 2.20 -3.06
N PHE A 183 12.16 3.53 -3.07
CA PHE A 183 11.68 4.36 -1.98
C PHE A 183 10.16 4.20 -1.76
N GLU A 184 9.38 4.20 -2.84
CA GLU A 184 7.93 3.97 -2.79
C GLU A 184 7.60 2.58 -2.23
N LEU A 185 8.32 1.55 -2.67
CA LEU A 185 8.19 0.20 -2.14
C LEU A 185 8.53 0.13 -0.65
N ALA A 186 9.56 0.85 -0.19
CA ALA A 186 9.96 0.90 1.21
C ALA A 186 8.92 1.60 2.10
N ILE A 187 8.29 2.69 1.62
CA ILE A 187 7.26 3.42 2.37
C ILE A 187 5.97 2.60 2.46
N HIS A 188 5.53 2.05 1.34
CA HIS A 188 4.21 1.42 1.25
C HIS A 188 4.23 -0.09 1.53
N GLY A 189 5.40 -0.73 1.52
CA GLY A 189 5.55 -2.17 1.74
C GLY A 189 5.02 -3.04 0.60
N GLU A 190 4.52 -2.44 -0.48
CA GLU A 190 3.96 -3.14 -1.63
C GLU A 190 4.24 -2.40 -2.94
N ASN A 191 4.27 -3.15 -4.05
CA ASN A 191 4.41 -2.55 -5.37
C ASN A 191 3.11 -1.85 -5.78
N PRO A 192 3.20 -0.65 -6.37
CA PRO A 192 2.03 0.05 -6.90
C PRO A 192 1.27 -0.80 -7.91
N GLY A 193 -0.06 -0.82 -7.81
CA GLY A 193 -0.92 -1.47 -8.78
C GLY A 193 -0.98 -0.70 -10.10
N LEU A 194 -1.40 -1.37 -11.17
CA LEU A 194 -1.39 -0.84 -12.56
C LEU A 194 -2.06 0.53 -12.75
N PHE A 195 -3.06 0.85 -11.93
CA PHE A 195 -3.84 2.09 -12.00
C PHE A 195 -3.34 3.19 -11.06
N THR A 196 -2.28 2.92 -10.30
CA THR A 196 -1.67 3.92 -9.43
C THR A 196 -0.67 4.75 -10.22
N ASP A 197 -0.49 6.00 -9.83
CA ASP A 197 0.39 6.94 -10.53
C ASP A 197 1.80 7.02 -9.95
N ARG A 198 2.17 6.06 -9.10
CA ARG A 198 3.45 6.02 -8.40
C ARG A 198 4.50 5.21 -9.17
N PRO A 199 5.79 5.60 -9.12
CA PRO A 199 6.88 4.81 -9.66
C PRO A 199 6.89 3.37 -9.12
N SER A 200 7.16 2.41 -9.99
CA SER A 200 7.12 0.98 -9.69
C SER A 200 8.44 0.32 -10.03
N THR A 201 8.79 -0.75 -9.32
CA THR A 201 9.91 -1.62 -9.72
C THR A 201 9.59 -2.43 -10.98
N PHE A 202 8.32 -2.50 -11.38
CA PHE A 202 7.91 -3.17 -12.61
C PHE A 202 8.22 -2.31 -13.85
N PRO A 203 9.06 -2.78 -14.79
CA PRO A 203 9.60 -1.94 -15.87
C PRO A 203 8.54 -1.43 -16.85
N ALA A 204 7.48 -2.21 -17.10
CA ALA A 204 6.40 -1.83 -18.00
C ALA A 204 5.20 -1.18 -17.27
N HIS A 205 5.46 -0.50 -16.15
CA HIS A 205 4.42 0.22 -15.43
C HIS A 205 4.12 1.57 -16.13
N PRO A 206 2.85 1.94 -16.36
CA PRO A 206 2.50 3.21 -17.01
C PRO A 206 3.09 4.42 -16.29
N ALA A 207 3.08 4.42 -14.96
CA ALA A 207 3.66 5.49 -14.15
C ALA A 207 5.18 5.66 -14.33
N ASN A 208 5.90 4.59 -14.67
CA ASN A 208 7.34 4.67 -14.97
C ASN A 208 7.58 5.39 -16.30
N THR A 209 6.72 5.12 -17.28
CA THR A 209 6.79 5.80 -18.58
C THR A 209 6.46 7.28 -18.42
N ALA A 210 5.43 7.62 -17.63
CA ALA A 210 5.07 9.01 -17.34
C ALA A 210 6.23 9.76 -16.66
N PHE A 211 6.88 9.14 -15.68
CA PHE A 211 8.07 9.70 -15.02
C PHE A 211 9.21 9.95 -16.01
N LEU A 212 9.57 8.96 -16.84
CA LEU A 212 10.64 9.12 -17.83
C LEU A 212 10.32 10.21 -18.84
N LEU A 213 9.07 10.32 -19.29
CA LEU A 213 8.62 11.38 -20.19
C LEU A 213 8.79 12.76 -19.53
N GLY A 214 8.36 12.91 -18.27
CA GLY A 214 8.55 14.15 -17.52
C GLY A 214 10.03 14.51 -17.33
N CYS A 215 10.87 13.52 -16.99
CA CYS A 215 12.30 13.71 -16.75
C CYS A 215 13.10 14.03 -18.02
N LEU A 216 12.64 13.57 -19.18
CA LEU A 216 13.29 13.83 -20.46
C LEU A 216 12.78 15.11 -21.15
N ALA A 217 11.56 15.54 -20.84
CA ALA A 217 10.93 16.71 -21.46
C ALA A 217 11.13 18.01 -20.67
N GLY A 218 11.35 17.93 -19.35
CA GLY A 218 11.79 19.05 -18.52
C GLY A 218 13.23 19.43 -18.80
#